data_AF-A0A2N5KEU2-F1
#
_entry.id   AF-A0A2N5KEU2-F1
#
_cell.length_a   1.000
_cell.length_b   1.000
_cell.length_c   1.000
_cell.angle_alpha   90.00
_cell.angle_beta   90.00
_cell.angle_gamma   90.00
#
_symmetry.space_group_name_H-M   'P 1'
#
loop_
_entity.id
_entity.type
_entity.pdbx_description
1 polymer ?
#
loop_
_entity_poly.entity_id
_entity_poly.type
_entity_poly.pdbx_seq_one_letter_code
_entity_poly.pdbx_strand_id
1 'polypeptide(L)'
;MELADITGPGNDASVLLRDAPQGEYVVETKLTVDLGVETVRNFQQGGLVAYLGDDHFVRLSHVAIWNTRQTEFGKEMPYDMGRLSYGGMLVGPPADTTWLRLAHRVDQQNGKHEFRADTSRDGQTWVRGGTWTLPAGTDPRIGLISHGKRDPNDPSATSEFDYFRVYTP
;
A
#
# COMPACT_ATOMS: atom_id res chain seq x y z
N MET A 1 -13.57 -12.21 -6.59
CA MET A 1 -13.62 -11.75 -5.21
C MET A 1 -12.58 -12.50 -4.43
N GLU A 2 -11.73 -11.71 -3.81
CA GLU A 2 -10.74 -12.00 -2.80
C GLU A 2 -11.44 -12.55 -1.55
N LEU A 3 -10.73 -13.34 -0.74
CA LEU A 3 -11.24 -13.82 0.55
C LEU A 3 -11.25 -12.71 1.60
N ALA A 4 -10.33 -11.74 1.47
CA ALA A 4 -10.32 -10.50 2.20
C ALA A 4 -9.57 -9.42 1.38
N ASP A 5 -10.15 -8.23 1.24
CA ASP A 5 -9.53 -7.08 0.56
C ASP A 5 -9.89 -5.79 1.28
N ILE A 6 -8.91 -4.88 1.34
CA ILE A 6 -9.15 -3.51 1.80
C ILE A 6 -9.86 -2.70 0.72
N THR A 7 -9.78 -3.12 -0.54
CA THR A 7 -10.34 -2.41 -1.69
C THR A 7 -11.79 -2.86 -1.95
N GLY A 8 -12.67 -1.90 -2.17
CA GLY A 8 -14.06 -2.15 -2.53
C GLY A 8 -14.94 -2.40 -1.30
N PRO A 9 -16.25 -2.67 -1.52
CA PRO A 9 -17.26 -2.58 -0.46
C PRO A 9 -17.24 -3.72 0.57
N GLY A 10 -16.27 -4.63 0.49
CA GLY A 10 -16.17 -5.80 1.37
C GLY A 10 -15.71 -5.44 2.78
N ASN A 11 -14.72 -4.53 2.88
CA ASN A 11 -14.19 -4.01 4.14
C ASN A 11 -13.83 -5.11 5.15
N ASP A 12 -13.24 -6.21 4.65
CA ASP A 12 -13.01 -7.45 5.40
C ASP A 12 -11.52 -7.78 5.61
N ALA A 13 -10.61 -6.95 5.06
CA ALA A 13 -9.18 -7.05 5.35
C ALA A 13 -8.83 -6.52 6.74
N SER A 14 -7.91 -7.22 7.40
CA SER A 14 -7.28 -6.71 8.63
C SER A 14 -6.18 -5.71 8.30
N VAL A 15 -6.19 -4.56 8.99
CA VAL A 15 -5.18 -3.50 8.88
C VAL A 15 -4.54 -3.24 10.24
N LEU A 16 -3.20 -3.21 10.29
CA LEU A 16 -2.47 -2.87 11.53
C LEU A 16 -2.05 -1.40 11.47
N LEU A 17 -2.66 -0.57 12.31
CA LEU A 17 -2.56 0.90 12.23
C LEU A 17 -1.94 1.51 13.49
N ARG A 18 -1.34 2.70 13.30
CA ARG A 18 -0.98 3.64 14.36
C ARG A 18 -1.19 5.07 13.91
N ASP A 19 -1.21 5.99 14.87
CA ASP A 19 -1.22 7.42 14.58
C ASP A 19 0.05 7.85 13.83
N ALA A 20 -0.14 8.71 12.84
CA ALA A 20 0.95 9.30 12.06
C ALA A 20 1.52 10.54 12.77
N PRO A 21 2.82 10.85 12.58
CA PRO A 21 3.37 12.13 12.99
C PRO A 21 2.72 13.29 12.22
N GLN A 22 2.82 14.48 12.79
CA GLN A 22 2.48 15.73 12.09
C GLN A 22 3.65 16.18 11.21
N GLY A 23 3.35 16.86 10.10
CA GLY A 23 4.35 17.40 9.18
C GLY A 23 4.97 16.35 8.25
N GLU A 24 6.22 16.58 7.85
CA GLU A 24 6.93 15.70 6.91
C GLU A 24 7.48 14.46 7.60
N TYR A 25 7.22 13.29 7.01
CA TYR A 25 7.73 12.02 7.48
C TYR A 25 7.81 10.99 6.35
N VAL A 26 8.59 9.95 6.57
CA VAL A 26 8.64 8.75 5.72
C VAL A 26 8.23 7.56 6.57
N VAL A 27 7.31 6.75 6.04
CA VAL A 27 7.03 5.40 6.53
C VAL A 27 7.80 4.42 5.66
N GLU A 28 8.57 3.53 6.27
CA GLU A 28 9.37 2.54 5.57
C GLU A 28 9.19 1.15 6.16
N THR A 29 9.16 0.14 5.29
CA THR A 29 9.34 -1.25 5.65
C THR A 29 10.27 -1.95 4.66
N LYS A 30 10.91 -3.01 5.13
CA LYS A 30 11.51 -4.04 4.29
C LYS A 30 10.59 -5.27 4.33
N LEU A 31 10.05 -5.62 3.18
CA LEU A 31 9.03 -6.65 3.01
C LEU A 31 9.60 -7.84 2.23
N THR A 32 9.47 -9.03 2.78
CA THR A 32 9.67 -10.29 2.07
C THR A 32 8.32 -10.98 1.92
N VAL A 33 7.95 -11.37 0.70
CA VAL A 33 6.70 -12.09 0.45
C VAL A 33 6.85 -12.99 -0.78
N ASP A 34 6.64 -14.30 -0.59
CA ASP A 34 6.65 -15.26 -1.70
C ASP A 34 5.28 -15.31 -2.39
N LEU A 35 5.14 -14.49 -3.44
CA LEU A 35 3.96 -14.48 -4.28
C LEU A 35 3.99 -15.55 -5.38
N GLY A 36 5.04 -16.40 -5.41
CA GLY A 36 5.29 -17.39 -6.45
C GLY A 36 5.52 -16.75 -7.82
N VAL A 37 6.27 -17.41 -8.70
CA VAL A 37 6.46 -16.95 -10.11
C VAL A 37 5.85 -17.89 -11.15
N GLU A 38 5.76 -19.18 -10.82
CA GLU A 38 5.33 -20.26 -11.72
C GLU A 38 3.81 -20.52 -11.74
N THR A 39 3.08 -19.98 -10.77
CA THR A 39 1.62 -20.14 -10.65
C THR A 39 0.96 -18.80 -10.40
N VAL A 40 -0.29 -18.65 -10.84
CA VAL A 40 -1.09 -17.45 -10.60
C VAL A 40 -1.59 -17.50 -9.15
N ARG A 41 -1.17 -16.54 -8.33
CA ARG A 41 -1.58 -16.40 -6.92
C ARG A 41 -2.36 -15.10 -6.70
N ASN A 42 -3.38 -14.89 -7.53
CA ASN A 42 -4.03 -13.59 -7.71
C ASN A 42 -4.36 -12.89 -6.39
N PHE A 43 -4.00 -11.59 -6.38
CA PHE A 43 -4.35 -10.54 -5.44
C PHE A 43 -3.71 -10.63 -4.04
N GLN A 44 -2.99 -11.71 -3.75
CA GLN A 44 -2.16 -11.80 -2.55
C GLN A 44 -1.15 -10.66 -2.51
N GLN A 45 -1.09 -9.96 -1.37
CA GLN A 45 -0.28 -8.77 -1.23
C GLN A 45 0.15 -8.49 0.21
N GLY A 46 1.25 -7.76 0.33
CA GLY A 46 1.72 -7.15 1.57
C GLY A 46 2.28 -5.76 1.34
N GLY A 47 2.19 -4.86 2.31
CA GLY A 47 2.66 -3.49 2.12
C GLY A 47 2.35 -2.49 3.22
N LEU A 48 2.39 -1.22 2.83
CA LEU A 48 2.13 -0.04 3.64
C LEU A 48 0.77 0.58 3.26
N VAL A 49 0.12 1.23 4.23
CA VAL A 49 -1.11 2.01 4.02
C VAL A 49 -1.06 3.35 4.75
N ALA A 50 -1.63 4.39 4.14
CA ALA A 50 -2.12 5.56 4.86
C ALA A 50 -3.66 5.62 4.74
N TYR A 51 -4.34 5.73 5.87
CA TYR A 51 -5.68 5.19 6.07
C TYR A 51 -6.59 6.20 6.78
N LEU A 52 -7.69 6.57 6.12
CA LEU A 52 -8.79 7.35 6.73
C LEU A 52 -10.00 6.48 7.07
N GLY A 53 -10.15 5.34 6.41
CA GLY A 53 -11.24 4.40 6.57
C GLY A 53 -11.20 3.36 5.46
N ASP A 54 -12.09 2.37 5.53
CA ASP A 54 -12.09 1.26 4.57
C ASP A 54 -12.32 1.76 3.13
N ASP A 55 -13.09 2.84 2.96
CA ASP A 55 -13.41 3.44 1.66
C ASP A 55 -12.50 4.62 1.25
N HIS A 56 -11.45 4.94 2.03
CA HIS A 56 -10.56 6.06 1.73
C HIS A 56 -9.14 5.84 2.26
N PHE A 57 -8.24 5.41 1.39
CA PHE A 57 -6.87 5.11 1.73
C PHE A 57 -5.94 5.25 0.52
N VAL A 58 -4.64 5.27 0.80
CA VAL A 58 -3.59 4.98 -0.19
C VAL A 58 -2.78 3.78 0.28
N ARG A 59 -2.51 2.81 -0.60
CA ARG A 59 -1.72 1.60 -0.28
C ARG A 59 -0.56 1.43 -1.24
N LEU A 60 0.62 1.11 -0.71
CA LEU A 60 1.78 0.70 -1.49
C LEU A 60 2.12 -0.74 -1.14
N SER A 61 1.98 -1.66 -2.09
CA SER A 61 2.10 -3.10 -1.83
C SER A 61 2.89 -3.83 -2.91
N HIS A 62 3.58 -4.90 -2.52
CA HIS A 62 3.99 -5.96 -3.44
C HIS A 62 2.80 -6.91 -3.61
N VAL A 63 2.28 -7.05 -4.83
CA VAL A 63 1.03 -7.75 -5.16
C VAL A 63 1.19 -8.67 -6.37
N ALA A 64 0.49 -9.81 -6.33
CA ALA A 64 0.36 -10.73 -7.46
C ALA A 64 -0.86 -10.34 -8.30
N ILE A 65 -0.64 -10.00 -9.57
CA ILE A 65 -1.72 -9.71 -10.52
C ILE A 65 -1.50 -10.57 -11.75
N TRP A 66 -2.35 -11.57 -11.92
CA TRP A 66 -2.23 -12.59 -12.97
C TRP A 66 -0.81 -13.19 -13.00
N ASN A 67 -0.09 -13.03 -14.11
CA ASN A 67 1.27 -13.54 -14.30
C ASN A 67 2.35 -12.56 -13.83
N THR A 68 1.96 -11.44 -13.22
CA THR A 68 2.88 -10.37 -12.84
C THR A 68 2.96 -10.21 -11.34
N ARG A 69 4.14 -9.76 -10.90
CA ARG A 69 4.44 -9.39 -9.53
C ARG A 69 4.84 -7.93 -9.61
N GLN A 70 4.09 -7.11 -8.91
CA GLN A 70 4.14 -5.68 -9.10
C GLN A 70 4.20 -5.00 -7.75
N THR A 71 4.90 -3.89 -7.68
CA THR A 71 4.69 -2.90 -6.62
C THR A 71 3.64 -1.92 -7.11
N GLU A 72 2.45 -2.00 -6.51
CA GLU A 72 1.30 -1.17 -6.85
C GLU A 72 1.11 -0.09 -5.77
N PHE A 73 0.96 1.17 -6.20
CA PHE A 73 0.53 2.29 -5.37
C PHE A 73 -0.91 2.67 -5.72
N GLY A 74 -1.84 2.13 -4.95
CA GLY A 74 -3.28 2.28 -5.11
C GLY A 74 -3.86 3.39 -4.24
N LYS A 75 -4.95 3.99 -4.70
CA LYS A 75 -5.84 4.84 -3.91
C LYS A 75 -7.27 4.40 -4.10
N GLU A 76 -7.98 4.19 -3.00
CA GLU A 76 -9.44 4.18 -2.99
C GLU A 76 -9.97 5.46 -2.35
N MET A 77 -11.09 5.95 -2.85
CA MET A 77 -11.80 7.08 -2.28
C MET A 77 -13.31 7.00 -2.56
N PRO A 78 -14.13 7.66 -1.74
CA PRO A 78 -15.53 7.85 -2.04
C PRO A 78 -15.70 8.59 -3.37
N TYR A 79 -16.67 8.13 -4.14
CA TYR A 79 -17.14 8.73 -5.38
C TYR A 79 -18.65 8.99 -5.28
N ASP A 80 -19.18 9.65 -6.31
CA ASP A 80 -20.56 10.10 -6.34
C ASP A 80 -21.58 8.96 -6.12
N MET A 81 -22.67 9.28 -5.41
CA MET A 81 -23.77 8.37 -5.07
C MET A 81 -23.35 7.11 -4.31
N GLY A 82 -22.39 7.22 -3.39
CA GLY A 82 -21.95 6.10 -2.54
C GLY A 82 -21.14 5.03 -3.29
N ARG A 83 -20.67 5.35 -4.50
CA ARG A 83 -19.74 4.50 -5.25
C ARG A 83 -18.31 4.74 -4.76
N LEU A 84 -17.42 3.82 -5.07
CA LEU A 84 -15.98 3.95 -4.81
C LEU A 84 -15.23 4.18 -6.12
N SER A 85 -14.12 4.91 -6.04
CA SER A 85 -13.18 5.08 -7.15
C SER A 85 -11.80 4.58 -6.73
N TYR A 86 -11.24 3.69 -7.55
CA TYR A 86 -9.90 3.17 -7.36
C TYR A 86 -8.98 3.60 -8.51
N GLY A 87 -7.76 4.00 -8.18
CA GLY A 87 -6.69 4.29 -9.13
C GLY A 87 -5.36 3.68 -8.67
N GLY A 88 -4.66 3.01 -9.59
CA GLY A 88 -3.37 2.36 -9.31
C GLY A 88 -2.23 2.95 -10.14
N MET A 89 -1.03 2.97 -9.56
CA MET A 89 0.23 3.27 -10.25
C MET A 89 1.23 2.15 -10.00
N LEU A 90 2.03 1.77 -11.02
CA LEU A 90 3.12 0.81 -10.83
C LEU A 90 4.40 1.54 -10.43
N VAL A 91 5.13 1.03 -9.43
CA VAL A 91 6.32 1.69 -8.87
C VAL A 91 7.53 0.76 -8.88
N GLY A 92 8.13 0.61 -10.06
CA GLY A 92 9.29 -0.26 -10.29
C GLY A 92 8.99 -1.76 -10.22
N PRO A 93 9.97 -2.63 -10.55
CA PRO A 93 9.82 -4.07 -10.36
C PRO A 93 10.13 -4.47 -8.89
N PRO A 94 9.40 -5.44 -8.32
CA PRO A 94 9.78 -6.03 -7.03
C PRO A 94 10.99 -6.97 -7.13
N ALA A 95 11.55 -7.32 -5.98
CA ALA A 95 12.33 -8.53 -5.78
C ALA A 95 11.68 -9.38 -4.65
N ASP A 96 12.22 -10.57 -4.38
CA ASP A 96 11.76 -11.42 -3.27
C ASP A 96 11.68 -10.66 -1.95
N THR A 97 12.67 -9.79 -1.72
CA THR A 97 12.67 -8.77 -0.67
C THR A 97 12.66 -7.38 -1.29
N THR A 98 11.67 -6.57 -0.94
CA THR A 98 11.46 -5.23 -1.48
C THR A 98 11.29 -4.23 -0.33
N TRP A 99 11.97 -3.09 -0.43
CA TRP A 99 11.78 -1.97 0.47
C TRP A 99 10.71 -1.04 -0.09
N LEU A 100 9.79 -0.63 0.78
CA LEU A 100 8.67 0.24 0.42
C LEU A 100 8.75 1.49 1.29
N ARG A 101 8.53 2.65 0.68
CA ARG A 101 8.43 3.95 1.35
C ARG A 101 7.17 4.69 0.94
N LEU A 102 6.48 5.24 1.94
CA LEU A 102 5.49 6.30 1.76
C LEU A 102 6.05 7.59 2.36
N ALA A 103 6.45 8.53 1.50
CA ALA A 103 6.89 9.86 1.90
C ALA A 103 5.69 10.80 1.98
N HIS A 104 5.44 11.35 3.16
CA HIS A 104 4.35 12.28 3.45
C HIS A 104 4.85 13.72 3.54
N ARG A 105 4.05 14.64 3.00
CA ARG A 105 4.08 16.07 3.32
C ARG A 105 2.67 16.65 3.23
N VAL A 106 2.48 17.86 3.74
CA VAL A 106 1.25 18.64 3.55
C VAL A 106 1.49 19.69 2.49
N ASP A 107 0.63 19.72 1.46
CA ASP A 107 0.65 20.78 0.44
C ASP A 107 0.29 22.13 1.08
N GLN A 108 1.19 23.11 0.97
CA GLN A 108 1.01 24.42 1.63
C GLN A 108 -0.10 25.28 1.02
N GLN A 109 -0.50 25.03 -0.23
CA GLN A 109 -1.52 25.82 -0.93
C GLN A 109 -2.94 25.33 -0.63
N ASN A 110 -3.12 24.01 -0.49
CA ASN A 110 -4.45 23.41 -0.35
C ASN A 110 -4.63 22.56 0.92
N GLY A 111 -3.58 22.36 1.70
CA GLY A 111 -3.60 21.63 2.98
C GLY A 111 -3.77 20.12 2.85
N LYS A 112 -3.79 19.55 1.63
CA LYS A 112 -3.95 18.10 1.44
C LYS A 112 -2.68 17.36 1.87
N HIS A 113 -2.88 16.14 2.35
CA HIS A 113 -1.78 15.22 2.60
C HIS A 113 -1.31 14.65 1.25
N GLU A 114 -0.05 14.81 0.92
CA GLU A 114 0.58 14.21 -0.24
C GLU A 114 1.42 13.01 0.20
N PHE A 115 1.10 11.83 -0.34
CA PHE A 115 1.86 10.60 -0.15
C PHE A 115 2.50 10.18 -1.47
N ARG A 116 3.83 10.12 -1.48
CA ARG A 116 4.60 9.61 -2.63
C ARG A 116 5.12 8.21 -2.31
N ALA A 117 4.99 7.31 -3.28
CA ALA A 117 5.58 5.98 -3.19
C ALA A 117 7.04 5.99 -3.69
N ASP A 118 7.93 5.34 -2.95
CA ASP A 118 9.27 5.00 -3.41
C ASP A 118 9.54 3.50 -3.12
N THR A 119 10.18 2.77 -4.03
CA THR A 119 10.49 1.33 -3.86
C THR A 119 11.96 1.05 -4.12
N SER A 120 12.50 0.00 -3.51
CA SER A 120 13.88 -0.44 -3.73
C SER A 120 14.01 -1.95 -3.64
N ARG A 121 14.90 -2.52 -4.46
CA ARG A 121 15.23 -3.95 -4.49
C ARG A 121 16.50 -4.30 -3.70
N ASP A 122 17.27 -3.30 -3.30
CA ASP A 122 18.57 -3.44 -2.63
C ASP A 122 18.69 -2.58 -1.35
N GLY A 123 17.66 -1.79 -1.03
CA GLY A 123 17.64 -0.85 0.09
C GLY A 123 18.47 0.42 -0.13
N GLN A 124 19.11 0.57 -1.29
CA GLN A 124 20.07 1.65 -1.59
C GLN A 124 19.61 2.49 -2.79
N THR A 125 19.25 1.84 -3.88
CA THR A 125 18.77 2.48 -5.11
C THR A 125 17.25 2.53 -5.10
N TRP A 126 16.68 3.73 -5.22
CA TRP A 126 15.24 3.95 -5.09
C TRP A 126 14.60 4.33 -6.42
N VAL A 127 13.54 3.61 -6.78
CA VAL A 127 12.61 3.99 -7.84
C VAL A 127 11.54 4.87 -7.23
N ARG A 128 11.40 6.08 -7.77
CA ARG A 128 10.39 7.05 -7.33
C ARG A 128 9.11 6.89 -8.15
N GLY A 129 7.99 6.69 -7.45
CA GLY A 129 6.65 6.62 -8.02
C GLY A 129 5.93 7.98 -8.02
N GLY A 130 4.64 7.92 -8.33
CA GLY A 130 3.75 9.08 -8.28
C GLY A 130 3.29 9.43 -6.86
N THR A 131 2.44 10.46 -6.79
CA THR A 131 1.86 10.98 -5.56
C THR A 131 0.35 10.82 -5.59
N TRP A 132 -0.21 10.28 -4.52
CA TRP A 132 -1.65 10.37 -4.22
C TRP A 132 -1.89 11.38 -3.11
N THR A 133 -3.10 11.93 -3.07
CA THR A 133 -3.50 12.87 -2.01
C THR A 133 -4.62 12.33 -1.14
N LEU A 134 -4.60 12.68 0.15
CA LEU A 134 -5.75 12.57 1.06
C LEU A 134 -6.25 13.99 1.45
N PRO A 135 -7.54 14.16 1.80
CA PRO A 135 -8.14 15.48 2.02
C PRO A 135 -7.49 16.29 3.13
N ALA A 136 -7.49 17.62 2.98
CA ALA A 136 -7.02 18.54 4.01
C ALA A 136 -7.85 18.42 5.31
N GLY A 137 -7.21 18.70 6.44
CA GLY A 137 -7.87 18.70 7.76
C GLY A 137 -8.31 17.32 8.24
N THR A 138 -7.69 16.25 7.72
CA THR A 138 -7.88 14.88 8.19
C THR A 138 -6.64 14.41 8.96
N ASP A 139 -6.76 13.30 9.67
CA ASP A 139 -5.65 12.68 10.40
C ASP A 139 -5.42 11.24 9.90
N PRO A 140 -4.73 11.05 8.75
CA PRO A 140 -4.44 9.72 8.24
C PRO A 140 -3.64 8.90 9.25
N ARG A 141 -4.11 7.70 9.57
CA ARG A 141 -3.31 6.69 10.26
C ARG A 141 -2.39 6.01 9.27
N ILE A 142 -1.28 5.44 9.74
CA ILE A 142 -0.32 4.71 8.91
C ILE A 142 -0.15 3.28 9.42
N GLY A 143 0.17 2.35 8.54
CA GLY A 143 0.17 0.95 8.93
C GLY A 143 0.69 -0.05 7.92
N LEU A 144 0.48 -1.31 8.27
CA LEU A 144 0.81 -2.50 7.49
C LEU A 144 -0.47 -3.20 6.99
N ILE A 145 -0.37 -3.79 5.81
CA ILE A 145 -1.43 -4.62 5.20
C ILE A 145 -0.87 -5.97 4.77
N SER A 146 -1.67 -7.03 4.91
CA SER A 146 -1.41 -8.37 4.37
C SER A 146 -2.74 -9.09 4.13
N HIS A 147 -3.15 -9.22 2.87
CA HIS A 147 -4.48 -9.72 2.50
C HIS A 147 -4.53 -10.13 1.01
N GLY A 148 -5.73 -10.34 0.48
CA GLY A 148 -6.00 -10.41 -0.95
C GLY A 148 -5.95 -11.80 -1.55
N LYS A 149 -5.74 -12.87 -0.78
CA LYS A 149 -5.82 -14.23 -1.34
C LYS A 149 -7.19 -14.48 -1.95
N ARG A 150 -7.23 -14.83 -3.25
CA ARG A 150 -8.50 -15.10 -3.97
C ARG A 150 -8.97 -16.53 -3.86
N ASP A 151 -8.16 -17.49 -4.30
CA ASP A 151 -8.55 -18.91 -4.29
C ASP A 151 -8.08 -19.54 -2.97
N PRO A 152 -8.97 -20.11 -2.14
CA PRO A 152 -8.56 -20.79 -0.91
C PRO A 152 -7.58 -21.95 -1.14
N ASN A 153 -7.57 -22.55 -2.34
CA ASN A 153 -6.71 -23.66 -2.71
C ASN A 153 -5.31 -23.22 -3.18
N ASP A 154 -5.10 -21.95 -3.50
CA ASP A 154 -3.77 -21.45 -3.83
C ASP A 154 -2.86 -21.51 -2.60
N PRO A 155 -1.54 -21.74 -2.76
CA PRO A 155 -0.60 -21.58 -1.66
C PRO A 155 -0.72 -20.17 -1.06
N SER A 156 -0.83 -20.09 0.27
CA SER A 156 -0.81 -18.81 0.97
C SER A 156 0.60 -18.23 1.00
N ALA A 157 0.73 -16.96 0.68
CA ALA A 157 1.93 -16.17 0.88
C ALA A 157 1.93 -15.58 2.30
N THR A 158 3.09 -15.60 2.96
CA THR A 158 3.30 -14.89 4.23
C THR A 158 4.01 -13.57 3.94
N SER A 159 3.47 -12.46 4.43
CA SER A 159 4.16 -11.18 4.41
C SER A 159 5.04 -11.06 5.66
N GLU A 160 6.36 -11.03 5.46
CA GLU A 160 7.34 -10.84 6.52
C GLU A 160 7.86 -9.40 6.48
N PHE A 161 7.60 -8.66 7.55
CA PHE A 161 8.02 -7.27 7.70
C PHE A 161 9.19 -7.22 8.70
N ASP A 162 10.40 -6.96 8.20
CA ASP A 162 11.60 -6.87 9.05
C ASP A 162 11.50 -5.70 10.04
N TYR A 163 10.83 -4.62 9.64
CA TYR A 163 10.58 -3.46 10.49
C TYR A 163 9.43 -2.61 9.97
N PHE A 164 8.82 -1.85 10.86
CA PHE A 164 8.00 -0.69 10.52
C PHE A 164 8.66 0.55 11.10
N ARG A 165 9.21 1.43 10.26
CA ARG A 165 9.93 2.63 10.68
C ARG A 165 9.22 3.88 10.20
N VAL A 166 9.14 4.88 11.09
CA VAL A 166 8.67 6.22 10.77
C VAL A 166 9.75 7.21 11.18
N TYR A 167 10.14 8.09 10.27
CA TYR A 167 11.21 9.06 10.50
C TYR A 167 11.02 10.33 9.68
N THR A 168 11.55 11.45 10.16
CA THR A 168 11.61 12.70 9.40
C THR A 168 12.74 12.61 8.35
N PRO A 169 12.53 13.08 7.11
CA PRO A 169 13.55 13.04 6.06
C PRO A 169 14.85 13.78 6.40
#